data_AF-A0AAE0TPM0-F1
#
_entry.id   AF-A0AAE0TPM0-F1
#
_cell.length_a   1.000
_cell.length_b   1.000
_cell.length_c   1.000
_cell.angle_alpha   90.00
_cell.angle_beta   90.00
_cell.angle_gamma   90.00
#
_symmetry.space_group_name_H-M   'P 1'
#
loop_
_entity.id
_entity.type
_entity.pdbx_description
1 polymer ?
#
loop_
_entity_poly.entity_id
_entity_poly.type
_entity_poly.pdbx_seq_one_letter_code
_entity_poly.pdbx_strand_id
1 'polypeptide(L)'
;MWNALVLAAAVGHSVAVYASPTWPYNSGGQYAPQTAETYASRTYFYAGGRYINATLPGKNTSSQYMVGQIYVERLQPAHIRHKYPLVFTAGNGQTGSNWLNTPDGREGWASYFLRQGYEIYLTDQTLRGRSPWLPIPGGPDSGNVTAYSTTQTSSLFTAPPAFDPLPYPQAVNHTQWPGTGLPGDEIFDAFYASQLQTVSSTALVARDNNASYTALLDRIGAAVVLTHSQAGSFGWQLGDARPNLVKAIVALEPSGPPFANWLGAPFPPDYQSNEMRPYGLTILPLAYAPDVGMNASLLSTVTIPARDNQSAPCTLQAAPAKRLVNLGKIPVLMLTSEASYHAVYDYCTAAYLQQAGVNLTYVDLPEVGIHGNGHFIFLEKNNLQVAEEVVMPWLRGCG
;
A
#
# COMPACT_ATOMS: atom_id res chain seq x y z
N MET A 1 -26.39 -67.82 27.92
CA MET A 1 -26.31 -67.49 26.48
C MET A 1 -26.36 -65.96 26.38
N TRP A 2 -25.25 -65.39 25.90
CA TRP A 2 -25.05 -64.04 25.34
C TRP A 2 -25.66 -62.81 26.04
N ASN A 3 -24.84 -62.17 26.89
CA ASN A 3 -24.96 -60.75 27.22
C ASN A 3 -24.54 -59.90 26.01
N ALA A 4 -25.36 -58.94 25.61
CA ALA A 4 -25.02 -57.93 24.63
C ALA A 4 -24.13 -56.85 25.27
N LEU A 5 -22.93 -56.66 24.73
CA LEU A 5 -22.10 -55.49 25.00
C LEU A 5 -22.73 -54.26 24.33
N VAL A 6 -23.05 -53.23 25.12
CA VAL A 6 -23.20 -51.86 24.64
C VAL A 6 -21.86 -51.16 24.86
N LEU A 7 -21.11 -50.92 23.78
CA LEU A 7 -19.97 -49.99 23.82
C LEU A 7 -20.52 -48.56 23.81
N ALA A 8 -20.47 -47.90 24.97
CA ALA A 8 -20.59 -46.44 25.02
C ALA A 8 -19.22 -45.84 24.66
N ALA A 9 -19.10 -45.30 23.45
CA ALA A 9 -17.94 -44.51 23.06
C ALA A 9 -18.03 -43.14 23.77
N ALA A 10 -17.21 -42.95 24.80
CA ALA A 10 -17.01 -41.64 25.40
C ALA A 10 -16.17 -40.78 24.44
N VAL A 11 -16.81 -39.83 23.75
CA VAL A 11 -16.12 -38.81 22.96
C VAL A 11 -15.60 -37.74 23.93
N GLY A 12 -14.36 -37.91 24.38
CA GLY A 12 -13.65 -36.89 25.14
C GLY A 12 -13.41 -35.66 24.26
N HIS A 13 -14.16 -34.59 24.51
CA HIS A 13 -13.84 -33.28 23.96
C HIS A 13 -12.72 -32.68 24.81
N SER A 14 -11.48 -32.83 24.36
CA SER A 14 -10.36 -32.06 24.90
C SER A 14 -10.56 -30.59 24.54
N VAL A 15 -11.07 -29.82 25.51
CA VAL A 15 -11.02 -28.36 25.46
C VAL A 15 -9.55 -27.98 25.59
N ALA A 16 -8.91 -27.62 24.48
CA ALA A 16 -7.62 -26.95 24.54
C ALA A 16 -7.83 -25.62 25.27
N VAL A 17 -7.37 -25.56 26.52
CA VAL A 17 -7.22 -24.28 27.23
C VAL A 17 -6.08 -23.56 26.51
N TYR A 18 -6.43 -22.66 25.60
CA TYR A 18 -5.46 -21.70 25.08
C TYR A 18 -5.03 -20.83 26.25
N ALA A 19 -3.83 -21.08 26.79
CA ALA A 19 -3.21 -20.12 27.68
C ALA A 19 -3.16 -18.79 26.93
N SER A 20 -3.74 -17.74 27.52
CA SER A 20 -3.60 -16.39 26.98
C SER A 20 -2.11 -16.10 26.85
N PRO A 21 -1.60 -15.74 25.66
CA PRO A 21 -0.25 -15.21 25.57
C PRO A 21 -0.20 -14.02 26.52
N THR A 22 0.58 -14.12 27.59
CA THR A 22 0.93 -12.94 28.35
C THR A 22 1.88 -12.18 27.45
N TRP A 23 1.37 -11.17 26.74
CA TRP A 23 2.24 -10.15 26.18
C TRP A 23 3.07 -9.63 27.36
N PRO A 24 4.40 -9.80 27.37
CA PRO A 24 5.19 -9.19 28.39
C PRO A 24 5.08 -7.69 28.16
N TYR A 25 4.13 -7.04 28.85
CA TYR A 25 4.20 -5.61 29.07
C TYR A 25 5.40 -5.43 30.01
N ASN A 26 6.59 -5.44 29.43
CA ASN A 26 7.83 -5.28 30.15
C ASN A 26 7.89 -3.80 30.55
N SER A 27 7.29 -3.46 31.68
CA SER A 27 7.28 -2.11 32.25
C SER A 27 8.66 -1.61 32.69
N GLY A 28 9.74 -2.28 32.28
CA GLY A 28 11.13 -2.00 32.62
C GLY A 28 12.03 -1.61 31.44
N GLY A 29 11.54 -1.63 30.20
CA GLY A 29 12.23 -1.00 29.08
C GLY A 29 12.02 0.51 29.18
N GLN A 30 13.10 1.30 29.14
CA GLN A 30 12.96 2.73 28.89
C GLN A 30 12.24 2.88 27.54
N TYR A 31 10.92 3.14 27.56
CA TYR A 31 10.25 3.72 26.40
C TYR A 31 11.11 4.91 26.00
N ALA A 32 11.57 4.91 24.74
CA ALA A 32 12.27 6.03 24.14
C ALA A 32 11.53 7.34 24.53
N PRO A 33 12.27 8.44 24.76
CA PRO A 33 11.72 9.67 25.30
C PRO A 33 10.43 10.04 24.58
N GLN A 34 9.38 10.33 25.36
CA GLN A 34 8.05 10.83 25.01
C GLN A 34 7.89 11.04 23.50
N THR A 35 7.17 10.14 22.82
CA THR A 35 6.81 10.26 21.40
C THR A 35 6.56 11.73 21.05
N ALA A 36 7.31 12.26 20.09
CA ALA A 36 7.10 13.62 19.58
C ALA A 36 5.82 13.67 18.72
N GLU A 37 4.69 13.32 19.33
CA GLU A 37 3.38 13.41 18.70
C GLU A 37 2.98 14.87 18.55
N THR A 38 2.41 15.21 17.40
CA THR A 38 1.88 16.54 17.17
C THR A 38 0.40 16.60 17.52
N TYR A 39 0.04 17.51 18.43
CA TYR A 39 -1.36 17.76 18.77
C TYR A 39 -2.16 18.26 17.57
N ALA A 40 -3.30 17.61 17.33
CA ALA A 40 -4.22 17.95 16.25
C ALA A 40 -5.67 17.74 16.70
N SER A 41 -6.59 18.52 16.14
CA SER A 41 -8.01 18.21 16.27
C SER A 41 -8.34 17.02 15.36
N ARG A 42 -9.07 16.04 15.90
CA ARG A 42 -9.43 14.81 15.19
C ARG A 42 -10.92 14.78 14.89
N THR A 43 -11.25 14.54 13.62
CA THR A 43 -12.60 14.20 13.16
C THR A 43 -12.53 13.02 12.21
N TYR A 44 -13.64 12.34 11.97
CA TYR A 44 -13.69 11.25 11.01
C TYR A 44 -15.01 11.24 10.24
N PHE A 45 -14.99 10.62 9.07
CA PHE A 45 -16.19 10.36 8.26
C PHE A 45 -15.95 9.17 7.33
N TYR A 46 -17.01 8.76 6.63
CA TYR A 46 -16.92 7.81 5.52
C TYR A 46 -17.11 8.52 4.18
N ALA A 47 -16.42 8.07 3.15
CA ALA A 47 -16.54 8.56 1.78
C ALA A 47 -16.85 7.42 0.79
N GLY A 48 -17.63 7.73 -0.23
CA GLY A 48 -18.12 6.74 -1.19
C GLY A 48 -19.16 5.79 -0.58
N GLY A 49 -19.16 4.56 -1.08
CA GLY A 49 -20.15 3.55 -0.70
C GLY A 49 -21.36 3.52 -1.64
N ARG A 50 -21.95 2.34 -1.76
CA ARG A 50 -23.20 2.10 -2.50
C ARG A 50 -24.05 1.09 -1.74
N TYR A 51 -25.36 1.20 -1.89
CA TYR A 51 -26.27 0.16 -1.43
C TYR A 51 -26.34 -1.00 -2.42
N ILE A 52 -26.35 -2.22 -1.91
CA ILE A 52 -26.59 -3.44 -2.67
C ILE A 52 -27.64 -4.29 -1.96
N ASN A 53 -28.41 -5.08 -2.72
CA ASN A 53 -29.28 -6.10 -2.16
C ASN A 53 -28.56 -7.44 -2.18
N ALA A 54 -28.47 -8.10 -1.03
CA ALA A 54 -27.79 -9.38 -0.90
C ALA A 54 -28.53 -10.30 0.07
N THR A 55 -28.33 -11.60 -0.09
CA THR A 55 -28.73 -12.60 0.90
C THR A 55 -27.44 -13.14 1.52
N LEU A 56 -27.22 -12.87 2.81
CA LEU A 56 -25.99 -13.26 3.50
C LEU A 56 -25.98 -14.78 3.83
N PRO A 57 -24.78 -15.39 4.04
CA PRO A 57 -24.68 -16.78 4.46
C PRO A 57 -25.59 -17.08 5.67
N GLY A 58 -26.36 -18.16 5.58
CA GLY A 58 -27.29 -18.58 6.64
C GLY A 58 -28.55 -17.71 6.77
N LYS A 59 -28.83 -16.82 5.80
CA LYS A 59 -30.08 -16.05 5.73
C LYS A 59 -30.94 -16.51 4.54
N ASN A 60 -32.26 -16.42 4.70
CA ASN A 60 -33.24 -16.80 3.67
C ASN A 60 -33.92 -15.60 3.01
N THR A 61 -33.59 -14.38 3.45
CA THR A 61 -34.16 -13.14 2.93
C THR A 61 -33.06 -12.24 2.39
N SER A 62 -33.36 -11.57 1.28
CA SER A 62 -32.51 -10.51 0.76
C SER A 62 -32.77 -9.22 1.54
N SER A 63 -31.71 -8.47 1.81
CA SER A 63 -31.77 -7.16 2.48
C SER A 63 -30.74 -6.22 1.87
N GLN A 64 -30.88 -4.92 2.17
CA GLN A 64 -30.00 -3.89 1.64
C GLN A 64 -28.80 -3.66 2.57
N TYR A 65 -27.59 -3.57 2.00
CA TYR A 65 -26.33 -3.37 2.71
C TYR A 65 -25.48 -2.30 2.03
N MET A 66 -24.63 -1.60 2.78
CA MET A 66 -23.68 -0.63 2.23
C MET A 66 -22.29 -1.27 2.06
N VAL A 67 -21.68 -1.09 0.89
CA VAL A 67 -20.35 -1.59 0.54
C VAL A 67 -19.54 -0.56 -0.25
N GLY A 68 -18.21 -0.70 -0.27
CA GLY A 68 -17.33 0.09 -1.13
C GLY A 68 -16.97 1.48 -0.60
N GLN A 69 -17.32 1.80 0.65
CA GLN A 69 -16.95 3.04 1.35
C GLN A 69 -15.54 2.94 1.94
N ILE A 70 -14.90 4.10 2.15
CA ILE A 70 -13.66 4.23 2.92
C ILE A 70 -13.88 5.03 4.20
N TYR A 71 -13.23 4.60 5.28
CA TYR A 71 -13.03 5.37 6.50
C TYR A 71 -11.95 6.41 6.27
N VAL A 72 -12.22 7.63 6.73
CA VAL A 72 -11.35 8.79 6.58
C VAL A 72 -11.22 9.47 7.93
N GLU A 73 -10.00 9.58 8.41
CA GLU A 73 -9.64 10.29 9.64
C GLU A 73 -8.91 11.57 9.29
N ARG A 74 -9.51 12.71 9.63
CA ARG A 74 -8.94 14.04 9.42
C ARG A 74 -8.25 14.50 10.69
N LEU A 75 -6.96 14.80 10.57
CA LEU A 75 -6.16 15.42 11.61
C LEU A 75 -5.76 16.83 11.14
N GLN A 76 -6.18 17.83 11.92
CA GLN A 76 -5.93 19.24 11.62
C GLN A 76 -4.97 19.83 12.66
N PRO A 77 -3.82 20.40 12.25
CA PRO A 77 -2.89 21.03 13.18
C PRO A 77 -3.46 22.35 13.72
N ALA A 78 -2.89 22.85 14.81
CA ALA A 78 -3.30 24.14 15.39
C ALA A 78 -3.17 25.31 14.40
N HIS A 79 -2.17 25.24 13.51
CA HIS A 79 -1.93 26.23 12.46
C HIS A 79 -1.73 25.54 11.11
N ILE A 80 -2.73 25.65 10.23
CA ILE A 80 -2.61 25.20 8.85
C ILE A 80 -1.71 26.19 8.09
N ARG A 81 -0.62 25.70 7.51
CA ARG A 81 0.35 26.47 6.73
C ARG A 81 0.30 26.17 5.24
N HIS A 82 -0.33 25.05 4.87
CA HIS A 82 -0.39 24.57 3.50
C HIS A 82 -1.83 24.57 2.99
N LYS A 83 -2.01 25.10 1.77
CA LYS A 83 -3.32 25.25 1.13
C LYS A 83 -3.98 23.91 0.83
N TYR A 84 -3.20 22.93 0.38
CA TYR A 84 -3.69 21.61 -0.01
C TYR A 84 -3.35 20.61 1.10
N PRO A 85 -4.33 19.85 1.61
CA PRO A 85 -4.07 18.79 2.57
C PRO A 85 -3.39 17.59 1.91
N LEU A 86 -2.84 16.71 2.74
CA LEU A 86 -2.28 15.42 2.32
C LEU A 86 -3.28 14.30 2.55
N VAL A 87 -3.54 13.47 1.54
CA VAL A 87 -4.32 12.23 1.66
C VAL A 87 -3.37 11.04 1.68
N PHE A 88 -3.29 10.33 2.80
CA PHE A 88 -2.40 9.19 3.01
C PHE A 88 -3.10 7.86 2.72
N THR A 89 -2.60 7.17 1.69
CA THR A 89 -3.16 5.92 1.17
C THR A 89 -2.16 4.78 1.39
N ALA A 90 -2.42 3.94 2.39
CA ALA A 90 -1.55 2.81 2.73
C ALA A 90 -1.62 1.67 1.70
N GLY A 91 -0.63 0.78 1.68
CA GLY A 91 -0.54 -0.34 0.73
C GLY A 91 -1.38 -1.60 1.06
N ASN A 92 -1.02 -2.71 0.42
CA ASN A 92 -1.67 -4.01 0.63
C ASN A 92 -1.42 -4.51 2.07
N GLY A 93 -2.46 -5.04 2.72
CA GLY A 93 -2.40 -5.51 4.11
C GLY A 93 -2.37 -4.41 5.17
N GLN A 94 -2.28 -3.14 4.79
CA GLN A 94 -2.10 -2.01 5.71
C GLN A 94 -3.39 -1.20 5.93
N THR A 95 -3.32 -0.26 6.88
CA THR A 95 -4.36 0.74 7.23
C THR A 95 -3.73 2.12 7.43
N GLY A 96 -4.53 3.14 7.74
CA GLY A 96 -4.04 4.47 8.09
C GLY A 96 -3.10 4.50 9.31
N SER A 97 -3.09 3.44 10.13
CA SER A 97 -2.19 3.31 11.30
C SER A 97 -0.71 3.31 10.93
N ASN A 98 -0.36 2.87 9.73
CA ASN A 98 1.01 2.87 9.20
C ASN A 98 1.65 4.26 9.13
N TRP A 99 0.85 5.32 9.13
CA TRP A 99 1.35 6.69 9.05
C TRP A 99 1.47 7.35 10.44
N LEU A 100 0.91 6.73 11.47
CA LEU A 100 1.06 7.16 12.86
C LEU A 100 2.47 6.79 13.37
N ASN A 101 2.70 6.77 14.68
CA ASN A 101 3.98 6.37 15.26
C ASN A 101 4.48 5.03 14.69
N THR A 102 5.80 4.91 14.59
CA THR A 102 6.43 3.69 14.09
C THR A 102 6.21 2.51 15.07
N PRO A 103 6.42 1.25 14.64
CA PRO A 103 6.22 0.07 15.50
C PRO A 103 7.11 0.08 16.76
N ASP A 104 8.27 0.74 16.70
CA ASP A 104 9.17 0.97 17.83
C ASP A 104 8.88 2.27 18.61
N GLY A 105 7.79 2.97 18.29
CA GLY A 105 7.30 4.12 19.03
C GLY A 105 8.01 5.45 18.71
N ARG A 106 8.69 5.59 17.56
CA ARG A 106 9.21 6.89 17.10
C ARG A 106 8.12 7.72 16.40
N GLU A 107 8.42 9.00 16.18
CA GLU A 107 7.55 9.91 15.40
C GLU A 107 7.31 9.34 13.99
N GLY A 108 6.04 9.25 13.62
CA GLY A 108 5.59 8.87 12.30
C GLY A 108 5.37 10.05 11.37
N TRP A 109 5.09 9.75 10.09
CA TRP A 109 4.87 10.78 9.07
C TRP A 109 3.63 11.65 9.36
N ALA A 110 2.58 11.11 9.98
CA ALA A 110 1.42 11.90 10.38
C ALA A 110 1.81 13.05 11.31
N SER A 111 2.54 12.75 12.38
CA SER A 111 3.00 13.76 13.34
C SER A 111 4.01 14.72 12.72
N TYR A 112 4.94 14.22 11.91
CA TYR A 112 5.87 15.08 11.17
C TYR A 112 5.15 16.10 10.26
N PHE A 113 4.22 15.65 9.41
CA PHE A 113 3.53 16.55 8.47
C PHE A 113 2.53 17.48 9.16
N LEU A 114 1.89 17.04 10.25
CA LEU A 114 1.09 17.94 11.11
C LEU A 114 1.96 19.06 11.68
N ARG A 115 3.18 18.76 12.14
CA ARG A 115 4.14 19.76 12.65
C ARG A 115 4.60 20.73 11.57
N GLN A 116 4.68 20.28 10.31
CA GLN A 116 4.92 21.16 9.17
C GLN A 116 3.71 22.04 8.81
N GLY A 117 2.53 21.81 9.41
CA GLY A 117 1.33 22.60 9.21
C GLY A 117 0.44 22.09 8.07
N TYR A 118 0.59 20.83 7.65
CA TYR A 118 -0.39 20.19 6.77
C TYR A 118 -1.59 19.72 7.57
N GLU A 119 -2.77 19.97 7.03
CA GLU A 119 -3.92 19.12 7.34
C GLU A 119 -3.74 17.77 6.63
N ILE A 120 -4.05 16.67 7.33
CA ILE A 120 -3.88 15.32 6.79
C ILE A 120 -5.15 14.50 6.92
N TYR A 121 -5.37 13.63 5.93
CA TYR A 121 -6.44 12.65 5.87
C TYR A 121 -5.83 11.26 5.82
N LEU A 122 -5.94 10.51 6.90
CA LEU A 122 -5.54 9.10 6.97
C LEU A 122 -6.71 8.24 6.55
N THR A 123 -6.48 7.31 5.64
CA THR A 123 -7.55 6.46 5.10
C THR A 123 -7.30 4.98 5.35
N ASP A 124 -8.37 4.26 5.69
CA ASP A 124 -8.41 2.82 5.49
C ASP A 124 -9.04 2.58 4.14
N GLN A 125 -8.28 1.97 3.22
CA GLN A 125 -8.76 1.60 1.90
C GLN A 125 -10.06 0.81 1.96
N THR A 126 -10.80 0.78 0.85
CA THR A 126 -12.04 0.00 0.79
C THR A 126 -11.76 -1.48 1.12
N LEU A 127 -12.72 -2.15 1.73
CA LEU A 127 -12.63 -3.59 2.05
C LEU A 127 -11.48 -3.94 3.03
N ARG A 128 -11.07 -2.99 3.87
CA ARG A 128 -9.94 -3.10 4.81
C ARG A 128 -10.21 -2.31 6.09
N GLY A 129 -9.86 -2.88 7.25
CA GLY A 129 -9.87 -2.15 8.53
C GLY A 129 -11.25 -1.58 8.88
N ARG A 130 -11.32 -0.27 9.13
CA ARG A 130 -12.57 0.44 9.45
C ARG A 130 -13.49 0.63 8.25
N SER A 131 -13.07 0.20 7.06
CA SER A 131 -13.81 0.17 5.81
C SER A 131 -14.21 -1.28 5.50
N PRO A 132 -15.28 -1.80 6.13
CA PRO A 132 -15.51 -3.24 6.18
C PRO A 132 -15.79 -3.85 4.80
N TRP A 133 -15.29 -5.06 4.58
CA TRP A 133 -15.73 -5.92 3.49
C TRP A 133 -16.94 -6.75 3.92
N LEU A 134 -17.91 -6.91 3.01
CA LEU A 134 -19.08 -7.76 3.20
C LEU A 134 -18.95 -9.02 2.33
N PRO A 135 -18.72 -10.22 2.90
CA PRO A 135 -18.57 -11.44 2.14
C PRO A 135 -19.93 -11.95 1.65
N ILE A 136 -20.23 -11.72 0.37
CA ILE A 136 -21.50 -12.15 -0.25
C ILE A 136 -21.24 -13.37 -1.13
N PRO A 137 -21.78 -14.56 -0.82
CA PRO A 137 -21.61 -15.74 -1.67
C PRO A 137 -22.17 -15.53 -3.08
N GLY A 138 -21.41 -15.91 -4.11
CA GLY A 138 -21.83 -15.86 -5.52
C GLY A 138 -22.10 -14.46 -6.08
N GLY A 139 -21.89 -13.39 -5.30
CA GLY A 139 -21.96 -12.01 -5.78
C GLY A 139 -20.65 -11.57 -6.44
N PRO A 140 -20.63 -10.41 -7.13
CA PRO A 140 -19.40 -9.84 -7.69
C PRO A 140 -18.32 -9.54 -6.62
N ASP A 141 -18.73 -9.48 -5.35
CA ASP A 141 -17.88 -9.25 -4.19
C ASP A 141 -17.62 -10.55 -3.38
N SER A 142 -17.93 -11.72 -3.95
CA SER A 142 -17.63 -13.06 -3.39
C SER A 142 -16.14 -13.39 -3.50
N GLY A 143 -15.31 -12.59 -2.86
CA GLY A 143 -13.86 -12.76 -2.86
C GLY A 143 -13.39 -13.80 -1.84
N ASN A 144 -12.27 -14.44 -2.13
CA ASN A 144 -11.39 -14.95 -1.07
C ASN A 144 -10.63 -13.78 -0.46
N VAL A 145 -10.07 -14.01 0.73
CA VAL A 145 -9.09 -13.12 1.32
C VAL A 145 -7.71 -13.76 1.32
N THR A 146 -6.68 -12.94 1.24
CA THR A 146 -5.28 -13.32 1.43
C THR A 146 -4.68 -12.51 2.58
N ALA A 147 -3.57 -12.97 3.13
CA ALA A 147 -2.79 -12.26 4.13
C ALA A 147 -1.31 -12.59 3.95
N TYR A 148 -0.43 -11.65 4.30
CA TYR A 148 1.00 -11.94 4.36
C TYR A 148 1.27 -12.80 5.59
N SER A 149 2.00 -13.90 5.40
CA SER A 149 2.53 -14.67 6.52
C SER A 149 3.66 -13.92 7.20
N THR A 150 4.03 -14.34 8.42
CA THR A 150 5.22 -13.83 9.09
C THR A 150 6.48 -14.03 8.24
N THR A 151 6.63 -15.20 7.61
CA THR A 151 7.75 -15.51 6.70
C THR A 151 7.80 -14.56 5.51
N GLN A 152 6.66 -14.29 4.85
CA GLN A 152 6.62 -13.34 3.74
C GLN A 152 6.92 -11.91 4.20
N THR A 153 6.43 -11.54 5.38
CA THR A 153 6.64 -10.21 5.95
C THR A 153 8.11 -9.98 6.26
N SER A 154 8.77 -10.92 6.93
CA SER A 154 10.19 -10.81 7.24
C SER A 154 11.09 -10.94 6.02
N SER A 155 10.78 -11.84 5.08
CA SER A 155 11.61 -12.01 3.88
C SER A 155 11.51 -10.86 2.91
N LEU A 156 10.38 -10.16 2.83
CA LEU A 156 10.23 -9.06 1.88
C LEU A 156 10.53 -7.69 2.47
N PHE A 157 10.22 -7.48 3.75
CA PHE A 157 10.05 -6.13 4.28
C PHE A 157 10.91 -5.81 5.50
N THR A 158 10.98 -6.70 6.48
CA THR A 158 11.53 -6.34 7.81
C THR A 158 12.89 -6.95 8.11
N ALA A 159 13.22 -8.10 7.54
CA ALA A 159 14.54 -8.74 7.69
C ALA A 159 15.00 -9.53 6.43
N PRO A 160 14.88 -8.99 5.20
CA PRO A 160 15.30 -9.66 3.97
C PRO A 160 16.73 -10.26 3.99
N PRO A 161 17.78 -9.64 4.60
CA PRO A 161 19.11 -10.25 4.66
C PRO A 161 19.21 -11.50 5.54
N ALA A 162 18.21 -11.81 6.37
CA ALA A 162 18.20 -12.99 7.24
C ALA A 162 17.84 -14.29 6.50
N PHE A 163 17.55 -14.22 5.19
CA PHE A 163 17.10 -15.34 4.38
C PHE A 163 18.19 -15.80 3.41
N ASP A 164 18.35 -17.12 3.28
CA ASP A 164 19.27 -17.78 2.35
C ASP A 164 18.52 -18.83 1.51
N PRO A 165 18.50 -18.71 0.17
CA PRO A 165 19.07 -17.61 -0.62
C PRO A 165 18.36 -16.28 -0.35
N LEU A 166 19.04 -15.18 -0.69
CA LEU A 166 18.44 -13.85 -0.61
C LEU A 166 17.15 -13.77 -1.45
N PRO A 167 16.10 -13.11 -0.95
CA PRO A 167 14.81 -13.00 -1.65
C PRO A 167 14.89 -12.07 -2.87
N TYR A 168 15.87 -11.18 -2.90
CA TYR A 168 16.22 -10.31 -4.02
C TYR A 168 17.62 -9.72 -3.79
N PRO A 169 18.37 -9.28 -4.82
CA PRO A 169 19.78 -8.92 -4.68
C PRO A 169 20.03 -7.78 -3.69
N GLN A 170 19.15 -6.78 -3.70
CA GLN A 170 19.27 -5.57 -2.90
C GLN A 170 19.00 -5.80 -1.40
N ALA A 171 18.44 -6.96 -1.04
CA ALA A 171 18.15 -7.36 0.34
C ALA A 171 19.37 -7.19 1.27
N VAL A 172 20.59 -7.42 0.78
CA VAL A 172 21.84 -7.32 1.56
C VAL A 172 22.08 -5.93 2.15
N ASN A 173 21.52 -4.89 1.56
CA ASN A 173 21.74 -3.51 1.99
C ASN A 173 20.78 -3.11 3.11
N HIS A 174 19.78 -3.93 3.46
CA HIS A 174 18.73 -3.54 4.39
C HIS A 174 19.26 -3.40 5.81
N THR A 175 19.25 -2.18 6.32
CA THR A 175 19.86 -1.85 7.62
C THR A 175 19.01 -0.89 8.45
N GLN A 176 17.94 -0.33 7.88
CA GLN A 176 17.15 0.71 8.53
C GLN A 176 15.92 0.19 9.30
N TRP A 177 15.58 -1.10 9.22
CA TRP A 177 14.52 -1.64 10.08
C TRP A 177 14.92 -1.57 11.58
N PRO A 178 14.01 -1.13 12.47
CA PRO A 178 14.23 -1.18 13.91
C PRO A 178 14.05 -2.60 14.47
N GLY A 179 14.96 -3.03 15.35
CA GLY A 179 14.94 -4.39 15.92
C GLY A 179 15.48 -5.44 14.96
N THR A 180 15.18 -6.71 15.22
CA THR A 180 15.65 -7.82 14.36
C THR A 180 14.81 -8.02 13.11
N GLY A 181 13.56 -7.53 13.10
CA GLY A 181 12.62 -7.73 12.00
C GLY A 181 12.14 -9.17 11.83
N LEU A 182 12.27 -10.02 12.85
CA LEU A 182 11.86 -11.42 12.85
C LEU A 182 10.78 -11.69 13.91
N PRO A 183 9.93 -12.73 13.75
CA PRO A 183 8.92 -13.10 14.75
C PRO A 183 9.48 -13.30 16.16
N GLY A 184 8.81 -12.73 17.16
CA GLY A 184 9.23 -12.75 18.56
C GLY A 184 10.08 -11.56 18.99
N ASP A 185 10.49 -10.69 18.06
CA ASP A 185 10.96 -9.35 18.34
C ASP A 185 9.76 -8.41 18.55
N GLU A 186 9.75 -7.64 19.64
CA GLU A 186 8.60 -6.81 20.02
C GLU A 186 8.20 -5.80 18.93
N ILE A 187 9.18 -5.31 18.14
CA ILE A 187 8.95 -4.33 17.08
C ILE A 187 8.35 -5.02 15.85
N PHE A 188 8.86 -6.20 15.48
CA PHE A 188 8.24 -7.01 14.43
C PHE A 188 6.82 -7.43 14.82
N ASP A 189 6.59 -7.90 16.05
CA ASP A 189 5.29 -8.37 16.50
C ASP A 189 4.28 -7.21 16.56
N ALA A 190 4.69 -6.01 16.97
CA ALA A 190 3.86 -4.81 16.91
C ALA A 190 3.49 -4.44 15.46
N PHE A 191 4.46 -4.50 14.53
CA PHE A 191 4.19 -4.27 13.12
C PHE A 191 3.25 -5.33 12.54
N TYR A 192 3.52 -6.61 12.79
CA TYR A 192 2.74 -7.74 12.27
C TYR A 192 1.30 -7.74 12.83
N ALA A 193 1.10 -7.31 14.07
CA ALA A 193 -0.23 -7.15 14.66
C ALA A 193 -1.08 -6.05 13.98
N SER A 194 -0.45 -5.10 13.26
CA SER A 194 -1.17 -4.07 12.49
C SER A 194 -1.60 -4.54 11.09
N GLN A 195 -1.14 -5.72 10.66
CA GLN A 195 -1.40 -6.29 9.33
C GLN A 195 -2.82 -6.86 9.25
N LEU A 196 -3.45 -6.70 8.10
CA LEU A 196 -4.82 -7.15 7.84
C LEU A 196 -4.92 -8.04 6.60
N GLN A 197 -5.97 -8.86 6.58
CA GLN A 197 -6.34 -9.59 5.38
C GLN A 197 -6.81 -8.64 4.26
N THR A 198 -6.72 -9.10 3.02
CA THR A 198 -7.07 -8.32 1.84
C THR A 198 -7.92 -9.15 0.88
N VAL A 199 -8.90 -8.53 0.24
CA VAL A 199 -9.73 -9.22 -0.75
C VAL A 199 -8.90 -9.53 -1.99
N SER A 200 -8.90 -10.80 -2.42
CA SER A 200 -8.03 -11.28 -3.52
C SER A 200 -8.40 -10.76 -4.91
N SER A 201 -9.63 -10.24 -5.10
CA SER A 201 -10.06 -9.66 -6.37
C SER A 201 -9.46 -8.27 -6.56
N THR A 202 -8.36 -8.19 -7.29
CA THR A 202 -7.64 -6.94 -7.56
C THR A 202 -8.49 -5.94 -8.36
N ALA A 203 -9.33 -6.42 -9.28
CA ALA A 203 -10.27 -5.59 -10.04
C ALA A 203 -11.36 -4.96 -9.15
N LEU A 204 -11.88 -5.72 -8.17
CA LEU A 204 -12.83 -5.20 -7.19
C LEU A 204 -12.19 -4.12 -6.32
N VAL A 205 -11.01 -4.41 -5.76
CA VAL A 205 -10.25 -3.46 -4.93
C VAL A 205 -9.96 -2.19 -5.72
N ALA A 206 -9.48 -2.29 -6.96
CA ALA A 206 -9.21 -1.14 -7.81
C ALA A 206 -10.46 -0.30 -8.09
N ARG A 207 -11.59 -0.94 -8.44
CA ARG A 207 -12.86 -0.26 -8.75
C ARG A 207 -13.39 0.50 -7.54
N ASP A 208 -13.49 -0.17 -6.40
CA ASP A 208 -14.09 0.40 -5.21
C ASP A 208 -13.16 1.47 -4.58
N ASN A 209 -11.84 1.33 -4.69
CA ASN A 209 -10.91 2.37 -4.26
C ASN A 209 -11.05 3.60 -5.17
N ASN A 210 -11.05 3.42 -6.50
CA ASN A 210 -11.22 4.55 -7.40
C ASN A 210 -12.51 5.33 -7.11
N ALA A 211 -13.64 4.63 -6.92
CA ALA A 211 -14.92 5.27 -6.62
C ALA A 211 -14.91 6.02 -5.27
N SER A 212 -14.35 5.40 -4.22
CA SER A 212 -14.37 5.97 -2.87
C SER A 212 -13.38 7.11 -2.66
N TYR A 213 -12.15 7.02 -3.20
CA TYR A 213 -11.20 8.14 -3.17
C TYR A 213 -11.65 9.29 -4.06
N THR A 214 -12.33 9.01 -5.18
CA THR A 214 -12.99 10.04 -5.98
C THR A 214 -14.03 10.79 -5.15
N ALA A 215 -14.90 10.06 -4.43
CA ALA A 215 -15.89 10.67 -3.55
C ALA A 215 -15.26 11.45 -2.37
N LEU A 216 -14.09 11.00 -1.89
CA LEU A 216 -13.32 11.74 -0.89
C LEU A 216 -12.87 13.10 -1.46
N LEU A 217 -12.21 13.13 -2.61
CA LEU A 217 -11.75 14.39 -3.23
C LEU A 217 -12.92 15.30 -3.60
N ASP A 218 -14.04 14.75 -4.09
CA ASP A 218 -15.25 15.53 -4.36
C ASP A 218 -15.80 16.21 -3.09
N ARG A 219 -15.57 15.62 -1.91
CA ARG A 219 -15.99 16.16 -0.61
C ARG A 219 -14.99 17.15 -0.02
N ILE A 220 -13.69 16.89 -0.08
CA ILE A 220 -12.66 17.71 0.59
C ILE A 220 -12.02 18.75 -0.34
N GLY A 221 -12.25 18.64 -1.64
CA GLY A 221 -11.65 19.49 -2.65
C GLY A 221 -10.24 19.03 -3.05
N ALA A 222 -9.43 20.00 -3.47
CA ALA A 222 -8.10 19.75 -4.02
C ALA A 222 -7.10 19.30 -2.94
N ALA A 223 -6.30 18.27 -3.24
CA ALA A 223 -5.35 17.68 -2.29
C ALA A 223 -4.10 17.14 -2.99
N VAL A 224 -3.06 16.89 -2.20
CA VAL A 224 -1.91 16.06 -2.60
C VAL A 224 -2.15 14.63 -2.13
N VAL A 225 -1.91 13.66 -3.00
CA VAL A 225 -2.18 12.25 -2.72
C VAL A 225 -0.86 11.54 -2.47
N LEU A 226 -0.70 10.95 -1.29
CA LEU A 226 0.46 10.15 -0.91
C LEU A 226 0.06 8.68 -0.90
N THR A 227 0.78 7.86 -1.64
CA THR A 227 0.48 6.44 -1.84
C THR A 227 1.71 5.57 -1.56
N HIS A 228 1.48 4.37 -1.03
CA HIS A 228 2.53 3.36 -0.85
C HIS A 228 2.18 2.04 -1.52
N SER A 229 3.16 1.39 -2.17
CA SER A 229 3.03 0.02 -2.67
C SER A 229 1.84 -0.14 -3.62
N GLN A 230 0.96 -1.12 -3.38
CA GLN A 230 -0.31 -1.34 -4.09
C GLN A 230 -1.08 -0.04 -4.38
N ALA A 231 -1.07 0.91 -3.44
CA ALA A 231 -1.81 2.16 -3.56
C ALA A 231 -1.28 3.10 -4.66
N GLY A 232 -0.05 2.90 -5.14
CA GLY A 232 0.46 3.66 -6.28
C GLY A 232 -0.48 3.61 -7.48
N SER A 233 -1.00 2.41 -7.78
CA SER A 233 -1.99 2.22 -8.85
C SER A 233 -3.28 3.01 -8.63
N PHE A 234 -3.70 3.20 -7.38
CA PHE A 234 -4.89 3.99 -7.04
C PHE A 234 -4.62 5.49 -7.15
N GLY A 235 -3.39 5.94 -6.84
CA GLY A 235 -2.95 7.32 -7.08
C GLY A 235 -3.03 7.69 -8.57
N TRP A 236 -2.52 6.83 -9.45
CA TRP A 236 -2.61 7.03 -10.91
C TRP A 236 -4.05 7.15 -11.39
N GLN A 237 -4.91 6.24 -10.93
CA GLN A 237 -6.31 6.22 -11.30
C GLN A 237 -7.06 7.47 -10.80
N LEU A 238 -6.79 7.90 -9.57
CA LEU A 238 -7.41 9.08 -8.98
C LEU A 238 -6.96 10.35 -9.69
N GLY A 239 -5.68 10.45 -10.05
CA GLY A 239 -5.16 11.55 -10.87
C GLY A 239 -5.83 11.62 -12.24
N ASP A 240 -6.07 10.48 -12.88
CA ASP A 240 -6.78 10.41 -14.15
C ASP A 240 -8.27 10.77 -14.02
N ALA A 241 -8.93 10.33 -12.94
CA ALA A 241 -10.34 10.58 -12.68
C ALA A 241 -10.65 11.99 -12.19
N ARG A 242 -9.71 12.64 -11.50
CA ARG A 242 -9.85 13.98 -10.89
C ARG A 242 -8.62 14.87 -11.11
N PRO A 243 -8.22 15.14 -12.38
CA PRO A 243 -7.00 15.88 -12.69
C PRO A 243 -7.00 17.34 -12.21
N ASN A 244 -8.18 17.89 -11.90
CA ASN A 244 -8.30 19.25 -11.36
C ASN A 244 -8.20 19.30 -9.82
N LEU A 245 -8.47 18.19 -9.13
CA LEU A 245 -8.45 18.11 -7.66
C LEU A 245 -7.15 17.49 -7.14
N VAL A 246 -6.56 16.52 -7.84
CA VAL A 246 -5.23 16.01 -7.50
C VAL A 246 -4.19 17.03 -7.91
N LYS A 247 -3.52 17.64 -6.93
CA LYS A 247 -2.50 18.68 -7.17
C LYS A 247 -1.10 18.13 -7.35
N ALA A 248 -0.82 17.02 -6.70
CA ALA A 248 0.43 16.29 -6.81
C ALA A 248 0.23 14.85 -6.32
N ILE A 249 1.10 13.94 -6.76
CA ILE A 249 1.16 12.57 -6.23
C ILE A 249 2.56 12.30 -5.69
N VAL A 250 2.64 11.80 -4.45
CA VAL A 250 3.85 11.24 -3.84
C VAL A 250 3.69 9.72 -3.78
N ALA A 251 4.43 9.00 -4.61
CA ALA A 251 4.38 7.55 -4.72
C ALA A 251 5.63 6.92 -4.10
N LEU A 252 5.45 6.28 -2.95
CA LEU A 252 6.50 5.51 -2.27
C LEU A 252 6.43 4.08 -2.79
N GLU A 253 7.39 3.69 -3.63
CA GLU A 253 7.50 2.34 -4.19
C GLU A 253 6.17 1.83 -4.78
N PRO A 254 5.61 2.51 -5.80
CA PRO A 254 4.31 2.16 -6.35
C PRO A 254 4.31 0.76 -6.97
N SER A 255 3.16 0.09 -6.89
CA SER A 255 2.93 -1.20 -7.53
C SER A 255 3.40 -1.21 -8.99
N GLY A 256 4.25 -2.16 -9.33
CA GLY A 256 4.88 -2.27 -10.64
C GLY A 256 5.55 -3.64 -10.85
N PRO A 257 6.33 -3.80 -11.93
CA PRO A 257 6.51 -2.85 -13.03
C PRO A 257 5.25 -2.71 -13.91
N PRO A 258 5.29 -1.89 -14.98
CA PRO A 258 4.15 -1.75 -15.90
C PRO A 258 3.72 -3.08 -16.52
N PHE A 259 2.44 -3.17 -16.87
CA PHE A 259 1.74 -4.30 -17.50
C PHE A 259 1.55 -5.55 -16.66
N ALA A 260 2.57 -6.00 -15.93
CA ALA A 260 2.47 -7.17 -15.06
C ALA A 260 3.59 -7.14 -14.03
N ASN A 261 3.36 -7.77 -12.88
CA ASN A 261 4.43 -7.99 -11.90
C ASN A 261 5.54 -8.86 -12.50
N TRP A 262 6.79 -8.56 -12.16
CA TRP A 262 7.94 -9.38 -12.55
C TRP A 262 8.08 -10.58 -11.62
N LEU A 263 8.11 -11.79 -12.18
CA LEU A 263 8.24 -13.05 -11.44
C LEU A 263 9.53 -13.82 -11.80
N GLY A 264 10.38 -13.24 -12.63
CA GLY A 264 11.62 -13.86 -13.08
C GLY A 264 12.81 -13.51 -12.18
N ALA A 265 13.99 -13.97 -12.57
CA ALA A 265 15.24 -13.57 -11.94
C ALA A 265 15.36 -12.03 -11.90
N PRO A 266 15.83 -11.43 -10.79
CA PRO A 266 16.51 -12.08 -9.68
C PRO A 266 15.61 -12.52 -8.52
N PHE A 267 14.28 -12.53 -8.67
CA PHE A 267 13.40 -13.10 -7.65
C PHE A 267 13.49 -14.63 -7.63
N PRO A 268 13.29 -15.25 -6.46
CA PRO A 268 13.20 -16.71 -6.37
C PRO A 268 11.93 -17.20 -7.08
N PRO A 269 11.90 -18.46 -7.58
CA PRO A 269 10.80 -18.97 -8.41
C PRO A 269 9.41 -18.98 -7.75
N ASP A 270 9.35 -18.90 -6.42
CA ASP A 270 8.14 -18.89 -5.61
C ASP A 270 7.62 -17.48 -5.29
N TYR A 271 8.27 -16.42 -5.80
CA TYR A 271 7.72 -15.07 -5.77
C TYR A 271 6.46 -15.01 -6.65
N GLN A 272 5.28 -15.17 -6.03
CA GLN A 272 4.00 -15.22 -6.75
C GLN A 272 3.13 -14.00 -6.45
N SER A 273 2.97 -13.15 -7.44
CA SER A 273 1.92 -12.13 -7.47
C SER A 273 1.58 -11.82 -8.93
N ASN A 274 0.54 -12.44 -9.50
CA ASN A 274 0.22 -12.30 -10.93
C ASN A 274 -0.74 -11.14 -11.22
N GLU A 275 -0.44 -9.94 -10.70
CA GLU A 275 -1.27 -8.77 -10.94
C GLU A 275 -1.00 -8.19 -12.33
N MET A 276 -2.04 -8.12 -13.15
CA MET A 276 -2.01 -7.56 -14.50
C MET A 276 -2.46 -6.10 -14.50
N ARG A 277 -1.82 -5.28 -15.33
CA ARG A 277 -2.10 -3.85 -15.51
C ARG A 277 -2.27 -3.56 -17.00
N PRO A 278 -3.39 -3.98 -17.62
CA PRO A 278 -3.58 -3.87 -19.07
C PRO A 278 -3.40 -2.44 -19.61
N TYR A 279 -3.62 -1.42 -18.79
CA TYR A 279 -3.44 -0.01 -19.15
C TYR A 279 -2.05 0.54 -18.80
N GLY A 280 -1.04 -0.33 -18.71
CA GLY A 280 0.34 -0.03 -18.34
C GLY A 280 0.52 0.09 -16.83
N LEU A 281 -0.14 1.06 -16.20
CA LEU A 281 0.05 1.37 -14.77
C LEU A 281 -1.06 0.84 -13.86
N THR A 282 -2.23 0.53 -14.43
CA THR A 282 -3.45 0.25 -13.67
C THR A 282 -4.25 -0.91 -14.28
N ILE A 283 -5.10 -1.51 -13.43
CA ILE A 283 -6.11 -2.49 -13.84
C ILE A 283 -7.24 -1.80 -14.60
N LEU A 284 -7.64 -0.61 -14.13
CA LEU A 284 -8.73 0.17 -14.71
C LEU A 284 -8.22 1.09 -15.83
N PRO A 285 -9.09 1.52 -16.77
CA PRO A 285 -8.71 2.41 -17.86
C PRO A 285 -8.09 3.73 -17.40
N LEU A 286 -7.09 4.20 -18.14
CA LEU A 286 -6.54 5.57 -18.06
C LEU A 286 -6.77 6.29 -19.39
N ALA A 287 -6.88 7.62 -19.34
CA ALA A 287 -7.09 8.43 -20.54
C ALA A 287 -5.77 8.61 -21.32
N TYR A 288 -5.63 7.89 -22.44
CA TYR A 288 -4.51 8.03 -23.38
C TYR A 288 -4.88 8.87 -24.61
N ALA A 289 -3.87 9.53 -25.19
CA ALA A 289 -3.93 10.14 -26.51
C ALA A 289 -2.71 9.70 -27.35
N PRO A 290 -2.93 9.11 -28.55
CA PRO A 290 -4.20 8.59 -29.06
C PRO A 290 -4.82 7.51 -28.17
N ASP A 291 -6.13 7.30 -28.28
CA ASP A 291 -6.88 6.30 -27.50
C ASP A 291 -6.27 4.88 -27.62
N VAL A 292 -6.35 4.09 -26.53
CA VAL A 292 -5.77 2.73 -26.45
C VAL A 292 -6.75 1.63 -26.82
N GLY A 293 -7.98 1.98 -27.21
CA GLY A 293 -9.02 1.02 -27.52
C GLY A 293 -9.56 0.31 -26.28
N MET A 294 -10.66 -0.43 -26.48
CA MET A 294 -11.24 -1.26 -25.43
C MET A 294 -10.22 -2.30 -24.95
N ASN A 295 -10.07 -2.44 -23.62
CA ASN A 295 -9.11 -3.35 -23.00
C ASN A 295 -7.65 -3.12 -23.43
N ALA A 296 -7.31 -1.86 -23.75
CA ALA A 296 -5.97 -1.46 -24.19
C ALA A 296 -5.47 -2.19 -25.45
N SER A 297 -6.37 -2.62 -26.34
CA SER A 297 -6.04 -3.40 -27.54
C SER A 297 -5.12 -2.69 -28.55
N LEU A 298 -5.01 -1.36 -28.48
CA LEU A 298 -4.13 -0.54 -29.32
C LEU A 298 -2.85 -0.11 -28.60
N LEU A 299 -2.58 -0.61 -27.40
CA LEU A 299 -1.37 -0.34 -26.64
C LEU A 299 -0.33 -1.44 -26.93
N SER A 300 0.50 -1.22 -27.94
CA SER A 300 1.60 -2.14 -28.28
C SER A 300 2.78 -1.98 -27.33
N THR A 301 3.44 -3.09 -26.99
CA THR A 301 4.56 -3.11 -26.05
C THR A 301 5.86 -3.58 -26.70
N VAL A 302 6.97 -3.22 -26.06
CA VAL A 302 8.32 -3.69 -26.38
C VAL A 302 9.04 -4.03 -25.07
N THR A 303 9.84 -5.08 -25.09
CA THR A 303 10.70 -5.43 -23.95
C THR A 303 12.06 -4.77 -24.12
N ILE A 304 12.45 -3.96 -23.14
CA ILE A 304 13.78 -3.40 -23.02
C ILE A 304 14.59 -4.31 -22.08
N PRO A 305 15.80 -4.74 -22.48
CA PRO A 305 16.67 -5.54 -21.61
C PRO A 305 16.91 -4.88 -20.25
N ALA A 306 17.16 -5.70 -19.22
CA ALA A 306 17.52 -5.21 -17.91
C ALA A 306 18.80 -4.36 -17.94
N ARG A 307 18.89 -3.35 -17.07
CA ARG A 307 20.08 -2.48 -16.96
C ARG A 307 21.32 -3.22 -16.46
N ASP A 308 21.13 -4.30 -15.70
CA ASP A 308 22.16 -5.16 -15.13
C ASP A 308 21.57 -6.55 -14.76
N ASN A 309 22.38 -7.41 -14.13
CA ASN A 309 21.96 -8.74 -13.70
C ASN A 309 21.15 -8.76 -12.39
N GLN A 310 20.93 -7.61 -11.75
CA GLN A 310 20.14 -7.45 -10.52
C GLN A 310 18.80 -6.76 -10.75
N SER A 311 18.47 -6.51 -12.02
CA SER A 311 17.30 -5.75 -12.45
C SER A 311 16.40 -6.60 -13.36
N ALA A 312 15.10 -6.33 -13.33
CA ALA A 312 14.13 -6.90 -14.27
C ALA A 312 14.19 -6.18 -15.62
N PRO A 313 13.94 -6.85 -16.76
CA PRO A 313 13.69 -6.17 -18.02
C PRO A 313 12.40 -5.34 -17.95
N CYS A 314 12.32 -4.26 -18.73
CA CYS A 314 11.16 -3.36 -18.73
C CYS A 314 10.21 -3.68 -19.89
N THR A 315 8.92 -3.84 -19.61
CA THR A 315 7.88 -3.79 -20.64
C THR A 315 7.39 -2.35 -20.81
N LEU A 316 7.76 -1.71 -21.92
CA LEU A 316 7.39 -0.32 -22.25
C LEU A 316 6.47 -0.26 -23.47
N GLN A 317 5.96 0.93 -23.81
CA GLN A 317 5.21 1.12 -25.05
C GLN A 317 6.14 1.03 -26.26
N ALA A 318 5.69 0.34 -27.32
CA ALA A 318 6.34 0.43 -28.63
C ALA A 318 6.14 1.84 -29.21
N ALA A 319 7.10 2.33 -30.01
CA ALA A 319 7.01 3.66 -30.60
C ALA A 319 5.99 3.72 -31.77
N PRO A 320 5.27 4.83 -31.94
CA PRO A 320 5.24 6.01 -31.07
C PRO A 320 4.41 5.77 -29.80
N ALA A 321 4.94 6.17 -28.65
CA ALA A 321 4.26 6.01 -27.38
C ALA A 321 3.04 6.95 -27.26
N LYS A 322 1.94 6.42 -26.72
CA LYS A 322 0.74 7.18 -26.38
C LYS A 322 0.95 7.91 -25.06
N ARG A 323 0.30 9.07 -24.91
CA ARG A 323 0.48 9.98 -23.78
C ARG A 323 -0.72 9.92 -22.84
N LEU A 324 -0.49 9.95 -21.53
CA LEU A 324 -1.53 10.03 -20.51
C LEU A 324 -2.03 11.48 -20.40
N VAL A 325 -3.29 11.71 -20.79
CA VAL A 325 -3.85 13.05 -20.97
C VAL A 325 -4.10 13.75 -19.64
N ASN A 326 -4.65 13.04 -18.67
CA ASN A 326 -5.03 13.63 -17.38
C ASN A 326 -3.88 13.51 -16.38
N LEU A 327 -3.30 12.32 -16.21
CA LEU A 327 -2.16 12.13 -15.33
C LEU A 327 -0.94 12.96 -15.77
N GLY A 328 -0.75 13.21 -17.07
CA GLY A 328 0.31 14.07 -17.60
C GLY A 328 0.26 15.53 -17.13
N LYS A 329 -0.85 15.99 -16.55
CA LYS A 329 -1.02 17.35 -16.01
C LYS A 329 -0.58 17.47 -14.54
N ILE A 330 -0.29 16.36 -13.88
CA ILE A 330 -0.07 16.30 -12.43
C ILE A 330 1.43 16.07 -12.18
N PRO A 331 2.08 16.89 -11.33
CA PRO A 331 3.44 16.60 -10.88
C PRO A 331 3.46 15.35 -9.99
N VAL A 332 4.43 14.47 -10.24
CA VAL A 332 4.60 13.21 -9.52
C VAL A 332 6.01 13.13 -8.93
N LEU A 333 6.10 12.81 -7.65
CA LEU A 333 7.32 12.30 -7.02
C LEU A 333 7.18 10.78 -6.89
N MET A 334 8.14 10.04 -7.40
CA MET A 334 8.27 8.60 -7.19
C MET A 334 9.59 8.29 -6.49
N LEU A 335 9.53 7.45 -5.46
CA LEU A 335 10.65 7.10 -4.59
C LEU A 335 10.90 5.60 -4.60
N THR A 336 12.18 5.21 -4.74
CA THR A 336 12.66 3.83 -4.61
C THR A 336 13.76 3.76 -3.58
N SER A 337 13.74 2.73 -2.73
CA SER A 337 14.74 2.50 -1.70
C SER A 337 15.84 1.55 -2.14
N GLU A 338 17.04 1.75 -1.60
CA GLU A 338 18.22 0.94 -1.93
C GLU A 338 18.03 -0.56 -1.68
N ALA A 339 17.36 -0.94 -0.59
CA ALA A 339 17.25 -2.32 -0.11
C ALA A 339 15.83 -2.90 -0.23
N SER A 340 15.02 -2.35 -1.13
CA SER A 340 13.69 -2.86 -1.44
C SER A 340 13.68 -3.76 -2.67
N TYR A 341 12.77 -4.73 -2.72
CA TYR A 341 12.50 -5.51 -3.92
C TYR A 341 12.03 -4.64 -5.11
N HIS A 342 11.52 -3.44 -4.83
CA HIS A 342 11.17 -2.46 -5.85
C HIS A 342 12.39 -1.95 -6.66
N ALA A 343 13.60 -1.92 -6.06
CA ALA A 343 14.83 -1.52 -6.76
C ALA A 343 15.12 -2.39 -8.01
N VAL A 344 14.59 -3.61 -8.05
CA VAL A 344 14.68 -4.53 -9.19
C VAL A 344 13.96 -3.97 -10.42
N TYR A 345 12.89 -3.18 -10.28
CA TYR A 345 12.00 -2.86 -11.40
C TYR A 345 11.39 -1.45 -11.42
N ASP A 346 11.47 -0.66 -10.35
CA ASP A 346 10.81 0.64 -10.28
C ASP A 346 11.32 1.63 -11.33
N TYR A 347 12.57 1.49 -11.78
CA TYR A 347 13.11 2.25 -12.91
C TYR A 347 12.33 2.01 -14.22
N CYS A 348 11.69 0.84 -14.40
CA CYS A 348 10.79 0.57 -15.51
C CYS A 348 9.48 1.37 -15.40
N THR A 349 8.93 1.49 -14.17
CA THR A 349 7.74 2.31 -13.90
C THR A 349 8.05 3.79 -14.16
N ALA A 350 9.21 4.28 -13.70
CA ALA A 350 9.66 5.64 -13.96
C ALA A 350 9.81 5.91 -15.46
N ALA A 351 10.46 5.00 -16.21
CA ALA A 351 10.61 5.11 -17.66
C ALA A 351 9.26 5.14 -18.38
N TYR A 352 8.29 4.31 -17.96
CA TYR A 352 6.95 4.30 -18.54
C TYR A 352 6.20 5.61 -18.29
N LEU A 353 6.24 6.13 -17.06
CA LEU A 353 5.61 7.41 -16.70
C LEU A 353 6.18 8.56 -17.55
N GLN A 354 7.51 8.64 -17.69
CA GLN A 354 8.17 9.64 -18.53
C GLN A 354 7.80 9.49 -20.01
N GLN A 355 7.83 8.26 -20.52
CA GLN A 355 7.43 7.93 -21.90
C GLN A 355 5.98 8.37 -22.16
N ALA A 356 5.07 8.09 -21.22
CA ALA A 356 3.66 8.45 -21.27
C ALA A 356 3.39 9.94 -20.98
N GLY A 357 4.41 10.73 -20.62
CA GLY A 357 4.31 12.18 -20.49
C GLY A 357 3.90 12.73 -19.16
N VAL A 358 4.09 11.95 -18.10
CA VAL A 358 3.94 12.41 -16.74
C VAL A 358 5.10 13.30 -16.35
N ASN A 359 4.82 14.42 -15.68
CA ASN A 359 5.83 15.28 -15.07
C ASN A 359 6.40 14.59 -13.83
N LEU A 360 7.40 13.73 -14.06
CA LEU A 360 7.97 12.86 -13.04
C LEU A 360 9.28 13.42 -12.48
N THR A 361 9.32 13.55 -11.15
CA THR A 361 10.55 13.53 -10.36
C THR A 361 10.72 12.11 -9.81
N TYR A 362 11.75 11.41 -10.30
CA TYR A 362 12.11 10.09 -9.78
C TYR A 362 13.32 10.23 -8.88
N VAL A 363 13.25 9.68 -7.67
CA VAL A 363 14.35 9.67 -6.70
C VAL A 363 14.64 8.23 -6.30
N ASP A 364 15.81 7.75 -6.72
CA ASP A 364 16.43 6.55 -6.19
C ASP A 364 17.23 6.96 -4.94
N LEU A 365 16.77 6.60 -3.74
CA LEU A 365 17.33 7.07 -2.47
C LEU A 365 18.88 6.98 -2.36
N PRO A 366 19.56 5.90 -2.79
CA PRO A 366 21.02 5.84 -2.76
C PRO A 366 21.69 6.91 -3.62
N GLU A 367 21.06 7.38 -4.70
CA GLU A 367 21.62 8.46 -5.55
C GLU A 367 21.64 9.83 -4.84
N VAL A 368 20.79 10.00 -3.82
CA VAL A 368 20.75 11.20 -2.97
C VAL A 368 21.42 10.97 -1.60
N GLY A 369 22.19 9.90 -1.45
CA GLY A 369 22.98 9.61 -0.24
C GLY A 369 22.17 9.03 0.92
N ILE A 370 20.96 8.54 0.67
CA ILE A 370 20.13 7.87 1.68
C ILE A 370 20.18 6.35 1.44
N HIS A 371 20.72 5.62 2.40
CA HIS A 371 21.07 4.20 2.25
C HIS A 371 20.36 3.31 3.27
N GLY A 372 20.19 2.04 2.86
CA GLY A 372 19.76 0.94 3.69
C GLY A 372 18.26 0.82 3.92
N ASN A 373 17.47 1.68 3.30
CA ASN A 373 16.01 1.65 3.39
C ASN A 373 15.41 0.49 2.61
N GLY A 374 14.41 -0.16 3.21
CA GLY A 374 13.57 -1.17 2.59
C GLY A 374 12.19 -0.62 2.22
N HIS A 375 11.22 -1.52 2.02
CA HIS A 375 9.91 -1.17 1.46
C HIS A 375 9.06 -0.22 2.32
N PHE A 376 9.20 -0.30 3.65
CA PHE A 376 8.43 0.50 4.61
C PHE A 376 9.24 1.70 5.10
N ILE A 377 9.78 2.47 4.16
CA ILE A 377 10.66 3.65 4.38
C ILE A 377 10.18 4.57 5.52
N PHE A 378 8.86 4.79 5.60
CA PHE A 378 8.24 5.68 6.59
C PHE A 378 8.15 5.09 8.01
N LEU A 379 8.44 3.80 8.19
CA LEU A 379 8.52 3.11 9.49
C LEU A 379 9.97 2.88 9.95
N GLU A 380 10.94 3.02 9.06
CA GLU A 380 12.34 2.70 9.33
C GLU A 380 13.07 3.78 10.14
N LYS A 381 14.28 3.48 10.64
CA LYS A 381 15.04 4.30 11.59
C LYS A 381 15.26 5.73 11.11
N ASN A 382 15.52 5.90 9.82
CA ASN A 382 15.73 7.20 9.17
C ASN A 382 14.48 7.72 8.43
N ASN A 383 13.27 7.29 8.81
CA ASN A 383 12.02 7.72 8.16
C ASN A 383 11.86 9.24 8.05
N LEU A 384 12.30 9.99 9.06
CA LEU A 384 12.24 11.46 9.04
C LEU A 384 13.28 12.07 8.11
N GLN A 385 14.44 11.43 7.91
CA GLN A 385 15.43 11.88 6.92
C GLN A 385 14.80 11.90 5.52
N VAL A 386 14.10 10.82 5.14
CA VAL A 386 13.42 10.75 3.83
C VAL A 386 12.30 11.80 3.73
N ALA A 387 11.55 12.01 4.80
CA ALA A 387 10.50 13.03 4.83
C ALA A 387 11.06 14.46 4.72
N GLU A 388 12.18 14.76 5.40
CA GLU A 388 12.80 16.09 5.50
C GLU A 388 13.66 16.45 4.28
N GLU A 389 14.42 15.51 3.76
CA GLU A 389 15.41 15.75 2.70
C GLU A 389 14.85 15.51 1.29
N VAL A 390 13.76 14.73 1.16
CA VAL A 390 13.24 14.34 -0.15
C VAL A 390 11.79 14.75 -0.36
N VAL A 391 10.86 14.28 0.49
CA VAL A 391 9.43 14.51 0.26
C VAL A 391 9.07 15.98 0.52
N MET A 392 9.48 16.55 1.66
CA MET A 392 9.11 17.92 2.02
C MET A 392 9.68 18.97 1.06
N PRO A 393 10.96 18.92 0.63
CA PRO A 393 11.50 19.89 -0.33
C PRO A 393 10.75 19.84 -1.67
N TRP A 394 10.41 18.64 -2.15
CA TRP A 394 9.62 18.49 -3.36
C TRP A 394 8.20 19.06 -3.21
N LEU A 395 7.52 18.78 -2.09
CA LEU A 395 6.20 19.34 -1.80
C LEU A 395 6.21 20.88 -1.76
N ARG A 396 7.27 21.49 -1.21
CA ARG A 396 7.44 22.96 -1.22
C ARG A 396 7.56 23.53 -2.63
N GLY A 397 8.10 22.76 -3.58
CA GLY A 397 8.21 23.14 -4.98
C GLY A 397 6.92 22.97 -5.80
N CYS A 398 5.93 22.24 -5.27
CA CYS A 398 4.64 21.98 -5.94
C CYS A 398 3.55 23.03 -5.63
N GLY A 399 3.84 24.00 -4.76
CA GLY A 399 2.90 24.96 -4.18
C GLY A 399 2.84 26.30 -4.88
#